data_AF-A0A941EH27-F1
#
_entry.id   AF-A0A941EH27-F1
#
_cell.length_a   1.000
_cell.length_b   1.000
_cell.length_c   1.000
_cell.angle_alpha   90.00
_cell.angle_beta   90.00
_cell.angle_gamma   90.00
#
_symmetry.space_group_name_H-M   'P 1'
#
loop_
_entity.id
_entity.type
_entity.pdbx_description
1 polymer ?
#
loop_
_entity_poly.entity_id
_entity_poly.type
_entity_poly.pdbx_seq_one_letter_code
_entity_poly.pdbx_strand_id
1 'polypeptide(L)'
;MRTGEQLTLGERAADKMRNGMGSWAFVFGACGFLAVWMLFNRNTGFDPYPFILLNLVLSCVAALQGAILLIAAKRSDQISSELAQHDYETDCASQEILKTLQEDFAELTRQHAMQSEQLREALTLLRARVAD
;
A
#
# COMPACT_ATOMS: atom_id res chain seq x y z
N MET A 1 9.43 2.85 11.65
CA MET A 1 8.95 4.11 11.01
C MET A 1 9.70 5.28 11.60
N ARG A 2 10.35 6.12 10.79
CA ARG A 2 11.15 7.27 11.26
C ARG A 2 10.21 8.45 11.48
N THR A 3 9.97 8.80 12.73
CA THR A 3 9.06 9.89 13.12
C THR A 3 9.83 11.21 13.31
N GLY A 4 9.42 12.26 12.61
CA GLY A 4 9.57 13.69 12.97
C GLY A 4 10.98 14.31 13.04
N GLU A 5 11.89 13.75 13.82
CA GLU A 5 13.21 14.34 14.13
C GLU A 5 14.38 13.73 13.36
N GLN A 6 14.14 12.66 12.60
CA GLN A 6 15.14 12.00 11.74
C GLN A 6 14.97 12.30 10.24
N LEU A 7 14.02 13.17 9.86
CA LEU A 7 13.90 13.67 8.50
C LEU A 7 14.79 14.90 8.33
N THR A 8 15.65 14.87 7.32
CA THR A 8 16.43 16.01 6.90
C THR A 8 15.51 17.19 6.54
N LEU A 9 16.01 18.42 6.66
CA LEU A 9 15.24 19.62 6.29
C LEU A 9 14.70 19.54 4.85
N GLY A 10 15.41 18.84 3.96
CA GLY A 10 14.99 18.57 2.59
C GLY A 10 13.76 17.65 2.51
N GLU A 11 13.72 16.57 3.28
CA GLU A 11 12.58 15.64 3.28
C GLU A 11 11.30 16.29 3.84
N ARG A 12 11.43 17.14 4.87
CA ARG A 12 10.30 17.92 5.41
C ARG A 12 9.77 18.95 4.41
N ALA A 13 10.66 19.60 3.66
CA ALA A 13 10.27 20.54 2.61
C ALA A 13 9.61 19.81 1.42
N ALA A 14 10.16 18.67 1.01
CA ALA A 14 9.62 17.81 -0.03
C ALA A 14 8.21 17.30 0.32
N ASP A 15 7.97 16.89 1.56
CA ASP A 15 6.64 16.44 2.00
C ASP A 15 5.61 17.56 2.01
N LYS A 16 6.01 18.76 2.41
CA LYS A 16 5.12 19.93 2.37
C LYS A 16 4.79 20.33 0.94
N MET A 17 5.76 20.26 0.03
CA MET A 17 5.55 20.48 -1.41
C MET A 17 4.68 19.39 -2.05
N ARG A 18 4.93 18.11 -1.73
CA ARG A 18 4.14 16.96 -2.21
C ARG A 18 2.67 17.09 -1.84
N ASN A 19 2.39 17.43 -0.59
CA ASN A 19 1.01 17.63 -0.13
C ASN A 19 0.34 18.87 -0.75
N GLY A 20 1.10 19.91 -1.11
CA GLY A 20 0.59 21.09 -1.81
C GLY A 20 0.35 20.87 -3.30
N MET A 21 1.28 20.24 -4.01
CA MET A 21 1.21 19.96 -5.46
C MET A 21 0.17 18.88 -5.82
N GLY A 22 -0.15 17.99 -4.89
CA GLY A 22 -1.18 16.95 -5.07
C GLY A 22 -2.61 17.39 -4.75
N SER A 23 -2.90 18.71 -4.73
CA SER A 23 -4.24 19.23 -4.40
C SER A 23 -4.93 19.83 -5.62
N TRP A 24 -6.25 19.66 -5.71
CA TRP A 24 -7.09 20.31 -6.73
C TRP A 24 -6.94 21.84 -6.72
N ALA A 25 -6.68 22.44 -5.55
CA ALA A 25 -6.43 23.88 -5.44
C ALA A 25 -5.18 24.35 -6.21
N PHE A 26 -4.14 23.51 -6.31
CA PHE A 26 -2.93 23.81 -7.09
C PHE A 26 -3.22 23.85 -8.59
N VAL A 27 -4.04 22.91 -9.08
CA VAL A 27 -4.49 22.86 -10.48
C VAL A 27 -5.26 24.14 -10.85
N PHE A 28 -6.23 24.53 -10.02
CA PHE A 28 -7.00 25.76 -10.26
C PHE A 28 -6.14 27.03 -10.16
N GLY A 29 -5.18 27.06 -9.23
CA GLY A 29 -4.22 28.17 -9.10
C GLY A 29 -3.31 28.31 -10.33
N ALA A 30 -2.81 27.20 -10.86
CA ALA A 30 -2.01 27.19 -12.09
C ALA A 30 -2.83 27.65 -13.30
N CYS A 31 -4.06 27.16 -13.46
CA CYS A 31 -4.98 27.61 -14.52
C CYS A 31 -5.29 29.11 -14.41
N GLY A 32 -5.56 29.62 -13.21
CA GLY A 32 -5.83 31.03 -12.96
C GLY A 32 -4.62 31.93 -13.27
N PHE A 33 -3.42 31.54 -12.82
CA PHE A 33 -2.18 32.24 -13.16
C PHE A 33 -1.97 32.32 -14.67
N LEU A 34 -2.20 31.22 -15.39
CA LEU A 34 -2.09 31.18 -16.84
C LEU A 34 -3.12 32.06 -17.55
N ALA A 35 -4.37 32.09 -17.07
CA ALA A 35 -5.40 32.97 -17.61
C ALA A 35 -5.04 34.45 -17.44
N VAL A 36 -4.49 34.82 -16.28
CA VAL A 36 -3.98 36.18 -16.02
C VAL A 36 -2.80 36.51 -16.94
N TRP A 37 -1.88 35.57 -17.12
CA TRP A 37 -0.72 35.74 -17.99
C TRP A 37 -1.11 35.91 -19.47
N MET A 38 -2.07 35.12 -19.95
CA MET A 38 -2.63 35.25 -21.31
C MET A 38 -3.29 36.62 -21.51
N LEU A 39 -4.03 37.11 -20.52
CA LEU A 39 -4.65 38.44 -20.57
C LEU A 39 -3.59 39.55 -20.66
N PHE A 40 -2.51 39.45 -19.88
CA PHE A 40 -1.42 40.41 -19.88
C PHE A 40 -0.66 40.42 -21.21
N ASN A 41 -0.43 39.24 -21.80
CA ASN A 41 0.35 39.08 -23.02
C ASN A 41 -0.45 39.29 -24.33
N ARG A 42 -1.74 39.65 -24.22
CA ARG A 42 -2.67 39.87 -25.36
C ARG A 42 -2.30 41.08 -26.24
N ASN A 43 -1.53 42.03 -25.73
CA ASN A 43 -1.24 43.30 -26.40
C ASN A 43 -0.16 43.24 -27.50
N THR A 44 0.45 42.08 -27.77
CA THR A 44 1.63 41.97 -28.66
C THR A 44 1.31 41.39 -30.06
N GLY A 45 0.04 41.35 -30.45
CA GLY A 45 -0.42 40.72 -31.70
C GLY A 45 -0.67 39.23 -31.52
N PHE A 46 -1.70 38.71 -32.19
CA PHE A 46 -2.09 37.30 -32.07
C PHE A 46 -1.07 36.42 -32.82
N ASP A 47 -0.13 35.85 -32.04
CA ASP A 47 0.90 34.85 -32.36
C ASP A 47 1.88 35.14 -33.54
N PRO A 48 2.69 36.22 -33.50
CA PRO A 48 3.94 36.31 -34.24
C PRO A 48 5.03 35.40 -33.64
N TYR A 49 5.95 34.92 -34.48
CA TYR A 49 7.14 34.17 -34.07
C TYR A 49 7.92 34.92 -32.97
N PRO A 50 8.32 34.30 -31.84
CA PRO A 50 8.27 32.89 -31.46
C PRO A 50 7.00 32.55 -30.68
N PHE A 51 6.36 31.41 -31.00
CA PHE A 51 5.02 31.01 -30.53
C PHE A 51 4.86 30.90 -29.01
N ILE A 52 4.76 32.04 -28.33
CA ILE A 52 4.85 32.13 -26.87
C ILE A 52 3.60 31.52 -26.23
N LEU A 53 2.44 31.68 -26.89
CA LEU A 53 1.17 31.14 -26.39
C LEU A 53 1.14 29.62 -26.53
N LEU A 54 1.58 29.08 -27.68
CA LEU A 54 1.66 27.64 -27.91
C LEU A 54 2.61 26.96 -26.91
N ASN A 55 3.81 27.52 -26.69
CA ASN A 55 4.76 26.99 -25.71
C ASN A 55 4.21 27.04 -24.28
N LEU A 56 3.51 28.11 -23.90
CA LEU A 56 2.90 28.23 -22.58
C LEU A 56 1.80 27.18 -22.34
N VAL A 57 0.97 26.94 -23.35
CA VAL A 57 -0.08 25.90 -23.31
C VAL A 57 0.56 24.50 -23.22
N LEU A 58 1.60 24.22 -24.01
CA LEU A 58 2.30 22.93 -23.96
C LEU A 58 2.98 22.70 -22.60
N SER A 59 3.63 23.71 -22.02
CA SER A 59 4.19 23.62 -20.67
C SER A 59 3.11 23.43 -19.60
N CYS A 60 1.93 24.05 -19.75
CA CYS A 60 0.80 23.83 -18.84
C CYS A 60 0.29 22.39 -18.89
N VAL A 61 0.14 21.83 -20.09
CA VAL A 61 -0.30 20.43 -20.26
C VAL A 61 0.70 19.49 -19.60
N ALA A 62 2.00 19.73 -19.77
CA ALA A 62 3.04 18.94 -19.11
C ALA A 62 3.01 19.07 -17.57
N ALA A 63 2.79 20.28 -17.05
CA ALA A 63 2.66 20.52 -15.61
C ALA A 63 1.41 19.84 -15.02
N LEU A 64 0.29 19.89 -15.73
CA LEU A 64 -0.95 19.21 -15.35
C LEU A 64 -0.76 17.68 -15.35
N GLN A 65 -0.05 17.15 -16.35
CA GLN A 65 0.31 15.72 -16.39
C GLN A 65 1.13 15.31 -15.15
N GLY A 66 2.14 16.11 -14.76
CA GLY A 66 2.92 15.87 -13.55
C GLY A 66 2.08 15.91 -12.27
N ALA A 67 1.15 16.86 -12.15
CA ALA A 67 0.26 16.97 -11.01
C ALA A 67 -0.70 15.77 -10.90
N ILE A 68 -1.30 15.34 -12.01
CA ILE A 68 -2.19 14.17 -12.05
C ILE A 68 -1.42 12.91 -11.63
N LEU A 69 -0.19 12.73 -12.14
CA LEU A 69 0.67 11.61 -11.75
C LEU A 69 0.96 11.62 -10.24
N LEU A 70 1.24 12.79 -9.67
CA LEU A 70 1.50 12.93 -8.23
C LEU A 70 0.25 12.65 -7.37
N ILE A 71 -0.92 13.10 -7.82
CA ILE A 71 -2.21 12.84 -7.15
C ILE A 71 -2.52 11.34 -7.18
N ALA A 72 -2.36 10.70 -8.34
CA ALA A 72 -2.56 9.28 -8.51
C ALA A 72 -1.62 8.46 -7.60
N ALA A 73 -0.34 8.85 -7.55
CA ALA A 73 0.64 8.24 -6.67
C ALA A 73 0.25 8.38 -5.18
N LYS A 74 -0.16 9.57 -4.74
CA LYS A 74 -0.61 9.80 -3.36
C LYS A 74 -1.82 8.95 -2.99
N ARG A 75 -2.82 8.84 -3.87
CA ARG A 75 -3.98 7.99 -3.64
C ARG A 75 -3.62 6.52 -3.56
N SER A 76 -2.73 6.05 -4.44
CA SER A 76 -2.25 4.67 -4.41
C SER A 76 -1.51 4.35 -3.11
N ASP A 77 -0.65 5.27 -2.64
CA ASP A 77 0.11 5.12 -1.40
C ASP A 77 -0.81 5.03 -0.16
N GLN A 78 -1.87 5.86 -0.13
CA GLN A 78 -2.89 5.81 0.92
C GLN A 78 -3.61 4.45 0.96
N ILE A 79 -4.08 3.97 -0.20
CA ILE A 79 -4.75 2.67 -0.31
C ILE A 79 -3.80 1.54 0.11
N SER A 80 -2.54 1.57 -0.34
CA SER A 80 -1.53 0.58 0.06
C SER A 80 -1.27 0.57 1.56
N SER A 81 -1.26 1.75 2.22
CA SER A 81 -1.11 1.84 3.67
C SER A 81 -2.30 1.26 4.43
N GLU A 82 -3.52 1.52 3.96
CA GLU A 82 -4.75 0.96 4.57
C GLU A 82 -4.80 -0.56 4.38
N LEU A 83 -4.49 -1.06 3.18
CA LEU A 83 -4.39 -2.48 2.90
C LEU A 83 -3.33 -3.17 3.76
N ALA A 84 -2.16 -2.57 3.93
CA ALA A 84 -1.10 -3.14 4.76
C ALA A 84 -1.53 -3.33 6.23
N GLN A 85 -2.36 -2.42 6.75
CA GLN A 85 -2.89 -2.56 8.11
C GLN A 85 -3.91 -3.71 8.19
N HIS A 86 -4.82 -3.80 7.22
CA HIS A 86 -5.81 -4.88 7.17
C HIS A 86 -5.16 -6.26 6.94
N ASP A 87 -4.16 -6.32 6.07
CA ASP A 87 -3.37 -7.54 5.83
C ASP A 87 -2.63 -7.97 7.09
N TYR A 88 -2.08 -7.03 7.87
CA TYR A 88 -1.42 -7.34 9.13
C TYR A 88 -2.39 -7.97 10.16
N GLU A 89 -3.58 -7.39 10.31
CA GLU A 89 -4.62 -7.94 11.20
C GLU A 89 -5.06 -9.33 10.77
N THR A 90 -5.25 -9.52 9.46
CA THR A 90 -5.61 -10.83 8.87
C THR A 90 -4.51 -11.87 9.07
N ASP A 91 -3.25 -11.48 8.92
CA ASP A 91 -2.09 -12.36 9.12
C ASP A 91 -1.96 -12.77 10.59
N CYS A 92 -2.11 -11.84 11.54
CA CYS A 92 -2.11 -12.17 12.96
C CYS A 92 -3.23 -13.14 13.34
N ALA A 93 -4.45 -12.92 12.85
CA ALA A 93 -5.57 -13.84 13.08
C ALA A 93 -5.31 -15.22 12.45
N SER A 94 -4.74 -15.25 11.25
CA SER A 94 -4.36 -16.49 10.57
C SER A 94 -3.28 -17.24 11.33
N GLN A 95 -2.28 -16.55 11.90
CA GLN A 95 -1.25 -17.15 12.74
C GLN A 95 -1.81 -17.75 14.03
N GLU A 96 -2.81 -17.13 14.65
CA GLU A 96 -3.48 -17.66 15.83
C GLU A 96 -4.22 -18.97 15.51
N ILE A 97 -5.02 -18.97 14.42
CA ILE A 97 -5.70 -20.18 13.94
C ILE A 97 -4.68 -21.28 13.61
N LEU A 98 -3.56 -20.93 12.97
CA LEU A 98 -2.52 -21.90 12.62
C LEU A 98 -1.91 -22.56 13.87
N LYS A 99 -1.68 -21.78 14.94
CA LYS A 99 -1.18 -22.31 16.23
C LYS A 99 -2.17 -23.28 16.85
N THR A 100 -3.45 -22.91 16.92
CA THR A 100 -4.50 -23.79 17.44
C THR A 100 -4.60 -25.08 16.64
N LEU A 101 -4.59 -24.99 15.31
CA LEU A 101 -4.59 -26.19 14.46
C LEU A 101 -3.37 -27.07 14.71
N GLN A 102 -2.19 -26.47 14.90
CA GLN A 102 -0.97 -27.22 15.21
C GLN A 102 -1.06 -27.95 16.55
N GLU A 103 -1.67 -27.32 17.57
CA GLU A 103 -1.93 -27.94 18.87
C GLU A 103 -2.91 -29.12 18.75
N ASP A 104 -4.02 -28.93 18.03
CA ASP A 104 -5.02 -29.98 17.77
C ASP A 104 -4.40 -31.16 17.01
N PHE A 105 -3.59 -30.90 15.98
CA PHE A 105 -2.87 -31.94 15.24
C PHE A 105 -1.89 -32.70 16.14
N ALA A 106 -1.18 -32.01 17.03
CA ALA A 106 -0.28 -32.64 17.97
C ALA A 106 -1.06 -33.53 18.97
N GLU A 107 -2.21 -33.08 19.44
CA GLU A 107 -3.09 -33.88 20.29
C GLU A 107 -3.61 -35.13 19.59
N LEU A 108 -4.17 -34.98 18.37
CA LEU A 108 -4.63 -36.10 17.57
C LEU A 108 -3.52 -37.12 17.31
N THR A 109 -2.30 -36.65 17.02
CA THR A 109 -1.15 -37.53 16.82
C THR A 109 -0.82 -38.34 18.09
N ARG A 110 -0.90 -37.71 19.27
CA ARG A 110 -0.71 -38.43 20.56
C ARG A 110 -1.82 -39.44 20.81
N GLN A 111 -3.08 -39.07 20.56
CA GLN A 111 -4.22 -39.98 20.70
C GLN A 111 -4.06 -41.21 19.78
N HIS A 112 -3.71 -41.00 18.52
CA HIS A 112 -3.43 -42.09 17.58
C HIS A 112 -2.28 -42.99 18.04
N ALA A 113 -1.19 -42.41 18.57
CA ALA A 113 -0.08 -43.18 19.11
C ALA A 113 -0.53 -44.09 20.27
N MET A 114 -1.24 -43.53 21.27
CA MET A 114 -1.78 -44.29 22.40
C MET A 114 -2.76 -45.38 21.96
N GLN A 115 -3.66 -45.06 21.01
CA GLN A 115 -4.60 -46.03 20.47
C GLN A 115 -3.87 -47.20 19.79
N SER A 116 -2.83 -46.90 19.00
CA SER A 116 -2.03 -47.94 18.35
C SER A 116 -1.29 -48.85 19.34
N GLU A 117 -0.87 -48.30 20.48
CA GLU A 117 -0.21 -49.04 21.55
C GLU A 117 -1.20 -49.94 22.29
N GLN A 118 -2.38 -49.42 22.65
CA GLN A 118 -3.48 -50.20 23.24
C GLN A 118 -3.93 -51.36 22.35
N LEU A 119 -4.05 -51.13 21.03
CA LEU A 119 -4.36 -52.18 20.07
C LEU A 119 -3.27 -53.26 20.03
N ARG A 120 -1.99 -52.86 20.07
CA ARG A 120 -0.88 -53.81 20.13
C ARG A 120 -0.90 -54.64 21.41
N GLU A 121 -1.12 -54.02 22.56
CA GLU A 121 -1.23 -54.72 23.84
C GLU A 121 -2.43 -55.67 23.89
N ALA A 122 -3.60 -55.25 23.41
CA ALA A 122 -4.77 -56.12 23.34
C ALA A 122 -4.51 -57.36 22.46
N LEU A 123 -3.82 -57.17 21.32
CA LEU A 123 -3.42 -58.26 20.43
C LEU A 123 -2.39 -59.20 21.08
N THR A 124 -1.42 -58.69 21.86
CA THR A 124 -0.45 -59.54 22.55
C THR A 124 -1.10 -60.37 23.65
N LEU A 125 -2.04 -59.80 24.42
CA LEU A 125 -2.80 -60.52 25.44
C LEU A 125 -3.70 -61.61 24.84
N LEU A 126 -4.44 -61.29 23.77
CA LEU A 126 -5.24 -62.29 23.05
C LEU A 126 -4.37 -63.42 22.48
N ARG A 127 -3.20 -63.07 21.92
CA ARG A 127 -2.24 -64.06 21.41
C ARG A 127 -1.70 -64.97 22.51
N ALA A 128 -1.39 -64.44 23.69
CA ALA A 128 -0.97 -65.23 24.84
C ALA A 128 -2.09 -66.17 25.31
N ARG A 129 -3.32 -65.67 25.41
CA ARG A 129 -4.51 -66.44 25.83
C ARG A 129 -4.87 -67.61 24.89
N VAL A 130 -4.57 -67.49 23.60
CA VAL A 130 -4.82 -68.55 22.60
C VAL A 130 -3.70 -69.61 22.59
N ALA A 131 -2.53 -69.31 23.16
CA ALA A 131 -1.40 -70.23 23.20
C ALA A 131 -1.40 -71.17 24.43
N ASP A 132 -2.19 -70.85 25.47
CA ASP A 132 -2.53 -71.71 26.62
C ASP A 132 -3.75 -72.59 26.33
#